data_AF-A0A7K9EK92-F1
#
_entry.id   AF-A0A7K9EK92-F1
#
_cell.length_a   1.000
_cell.length_b   1.000
_cell.length_c   1.000
_cell.angle_alpha   90.00
_cell.angle_beta   90.00
_cell.angle_gamma   90.00
#
_symmetry.space_group_name_H-M   'P 1'
#
loop_
_entity.id
_entity.type
_entity.pdbx_description
1 polymer ?
#
loop_
_entity_poly.entity_id
_entity_poly.type
_entity_poly.pdbx_seq_one_letter_code
_entity_poly.pdbx_strand_id
1 'polypeptide(L)'
;SKQEIHRRSARLRNTKYKSAPAAEKKVSTKGKGRRHIFKLKNPIKAPESVSTIITAESIFYKGVYYQIGDVVSVVDEQDGKMYYAQIRGFIQDQYCEKSAVLTWLIPTQASPKDCFDAASYIIGPEEDLPRKMEYLEFVCHAPSEYFKSRSSPFPTVPTRPEKGYIWTHVGPTPAISIKETVTNNL
;
A
#
# COMPACT_ATOMS: atom_id res chain seq x y z
N SER A 1 32.51 -0.28 48.50
CA SER A 1 32.51 1.13 48.04
C SER A 1 33.39 1.23 46.81
N LYS A 2 32.85 1.68 45.67
CA LYS A 2 33.47 1.61 44.33
C LYS A 2 34.64 2.59 44.22
N GLN A 3 35.79 2.14 43.74
CA GLN A 3 36.97 2.98 43.48
C GLN A 3 36.80 3.75 42.16
N GLU A 4 36.85 5.08 42.26
CA GLU A 4 36.84 6.04 41.16
C GLU A 4 38.28 6.25 40.66
N ILE A 5 38.57 5.90 39.41
CA ILE A 5 39.91 6.06 38.82
C ILE A 5 39.96 7.38 38.05
N HIS A 6 40.42 8.41 38.74
CA HIS A 6 40.71 9.73 38.17
C HIS A 6 42.08 9.69 37.45
N ARG A 7 42.12 9.39 36.15
CA ARG A 7 43.37 9.50 35.36
C ARG A 7 43.67 10.97 35.05
N ARG A 8 44.50 11.60 35.89
CA ARG A 8 45.10 12.92 35.65
C ARG A 8 46.26 12.82 34.64
N SER A 9 46.05 13.49 33.51
CA SER A 9 47.01 14.17 32.61
C SER A 9 48.49 13.72 32.57
N ALA A 10 48.89 13.20 31.41
CA ALA A 10 50.28 12.93 31.06
C ALA A 10 51.05 14.24 30.76
N ARG A 11 51.91 14.59 31.72
CA ARG A 11 53.19 15.33 31.65
C ARG A 11 53.54 16.05 30.33
N LEU A 12 53.51 17.37 30.41
CA LEU A 12 54.24 18.32 29.57
C LEU A 12 55.75 17.98 29.55
N ARG A 13 56.36 17.87 28.37
CA ARG A 13 57.82 17.98 28.21
C ARG A 13 58.17 19.36 27.64
N ASN A 14 59.08 20.02 28.34
CA ASN A 14 59.61 21.33 28.02
C ASN A 14 60.86 21.18 27.14
N THR A 15 60.98 21.93 26.05
CA THR A 15 62.27 22.17 25.38
C THR A 15 62.39 23.65 25.04
N LYS A 16 63.33 24.31 25.71
CA LYS A 16 63.70 25.72 25.60
C LYS A 16 64.68 25.95 24.43
N TYR A 17 64.44 27.04 23.70
CA TYR A 17 65.31 27.89 22.86
C TYR A 17 66.23 27.29 21.77
N LYS A 18 66.02 27.75 20.52
CA LYS A 18 67.06 28.38 19.67
C LYS A 18 66.43 29.11 18.47
N SER A 19 66.95 30.28 18.18
CA SER A 19 66.58 31.25 17.14
C SER A 19 67.34 31.02 15.82
N ALA A 20 66.80 31.60 14.72
CA ALA A 20 67.35 31.85 13.37
C ALA A 20 66.98 30.84 12.24
N PRO A 21 67.06 31.26 10.95
CA PRO A 21 66.20 32.22 10.26
C PRO A 21 65.46 31.59 9.04
N ALA A 22 64.71 32.43 8.31
CA ALA A 22 63.78 32.09 7.23
C ALA A 22 64.32 31.06 6.20
N ALA A 23 63.56 29.97 6.01
CA ALA A 23 63.68 29.10 4.86
C ALA A 23 62.30 29.06 4.17
N GLU A 24 62.25 29.61 2.97
CA GLU A 24 61.11 29.56 2.06
C GLU A 24 60.73 28.11 1.78
N LYS A 25 59.73 27.61 2.52
CA LYS A 25 59.15 26.30 2.24
C LYS A 25 58.05 26.49 1.21
N LYS A 26 58.37 26.03 0.00
CA LYS A 26 57.47 25.68 -1.11
C LYS A 26 56.05 25.41 -0.63
N VAL A 27 55.08 26.04 -1.28
CA VAL A 27 53.65 25.74 -1.15
C VAL A 27 53.44 24.25 -1.44
N SER A 28 53.50 23.44 -0.38
CA SER A 28 52.95 22.11 -0.38
C SER A 28 51.45 22.32 -0.50
N THR A 29 50.91 22.05 -1.68
CA THR A 29 49.50 21.74 -1.83
C THR A 29 49.27 20.45 -1.05
N LYS A 30 49.11 20.59 0.28
CA LYS A 30 48.43 19.60 1.10
C LYS A 30 47.04 19.50 0.51
N GLY A 31 46.88 18.65 -0.50
CA GLY A 31 45.60 18.22 -1.00
C GLY A 31 44.78 17.88 0.22
N LYS A 32 43.67 18.60 0.43
CA LYS A 32 42.73 18.35 1.51
C LYS A 32 42.48 16.85 1.51
N GLY A 33 43.00 16.17 2.53
CA GLY A 33 43.01 14.71 2.56
C GLY A 33 41.59 14.18 2.38
N ARG A 34 41.46 12.94 1.86
CA ARG A 34 40.17 12.27 1.59
C ARG A 34 39.15 12.36 2.74
N ARG A 35 39.61 12.59 3.97
CA ARG A 35 38.80 12.90 5.16
C ARG A 35 37.96 14.19 5.08
N HIS A 36 38.19 15.08 4.11
CA HIS A 36 37.39 16.29 3.91
C HIS A 36 36.08 16.03 3.13
N ILE A 37 35.97 14.90 2.42
CA ILE A 37 34.78 14.53 1.66
C ILE A 37 33.60 14.21 2.60
N PHE A 38 33.89 13.62 3.77
CA PHE A 38 32.88 13.29 4.79
C PHE A 38 32.58 14.43 5.77
N LYS A 39 33.19 15.61 5.63
CA LYS A 39 33.06 16.73 6.60
C LYS A 39 32.43 17.99 6.03
N LEU A 40 32.00 17.98 4.76
CA LEU A 40 31.64 19.19 4.02
C LEU A 40 30.14 19.44 3.83
N LYS A 41 29.28 18.67 4.50
CA LYS A 41 27.87 19.03 4.64
C LYS A 41 27.53 18.85 6.11
N ASN A 42 27.08 19.92 6.75
CA ASN A 42 26.43 19.79 8.06
C ASN A 42 25.43 18.63 7.97
N PRO A 43 25.33 17.76 8.98
CA PRO A 43 24.31 16.71 8.99
C PRO A 43 22.97 17.38 8.69
N ILE A 44 22.42 17.11 7.51
CA ILE A 44 21.12 17.62 7.13
C ILE A 44 20.16 16.77 7.94
N LYS A 45 19.33 17.41 8.77
CA LYS A 45 18.24 16.68 9.45
C LYS A 45 17.45 15.95 8.38
N ALA A 46 17.14 14.67 8.63
CA ALA A 46 16.23 13.96 7.76
C ALA A 46 14.94 14.79 7.61
N PRO A 47 14.31 14.80 6.43
CA PRO A 47 12.99 15.40 6.28
C PRO A 47 12.07 14.89 7.39
N GLU A 48 11.22 15.75 7.94
CA GLU A 48 10.16 15.29 8.83
C GLU A 48 9.32 14.26 8.08
N SER A 49 9.04 13.14 8.74
CA SER A 49 8.23 12.07 8.15
C SER A 49 6.83 12.62 7.85
N VAL A 50 6.52 12.81 6.58
CA VAL A 50 5.18 13.20 6.14
C VAL A 50 4.34 11.94 6.03
N SER A 51 3.29 11.84 6.83
CA SER A 51 2.27 10.80 6.69
C SER A 51 1.64 10.93 5.30
N THR A 52 1.94 9.99 4.41
CA THR A 52 1.41 9.99 3.04
C THR A 52 0.45 8.81 2.90
N ILE A 53 -0.77 9.12 2.48
CA ILE A 53 -1.78 8.12 2.15
C ILE A 53 -1.53 7.66 0.70
N ILE A 54 -1.52 6.34 0.48
CA ILE A 54 -1.36 5.76 -0.85
C ILE A 54 -2.70 5.20 -1.31
N THR A 55 -3.19 5.63 -2.47
CA THR A 55 -4.39 5.06 -3.10
C THR A 55 -4.01 4.06 -4.18
N ALA A 56 -4.86 3.04 -4.38
CA ALA A 56 -4.65 2.02 -5.41
C ALA A 56 -5.97 1.53 -6.01
N GLU A 57 -5.89 0.98 -7.23
CA GLU A 57 -7.02 0.33 -7.92
C GLU A 57 -7.14 -1.17 -7.59
N SER A 58 -6.08 -1.77 -7.07
CA SER A 58 -6.05 -3.18 -6.65
C SER A 58 -5.04 -3.39 -5.53
N ILE A 59 -5.30 -4.39 -4.68
CA ILE A 59 -4.41 -4.78 -3.57
C ILE A 59 -4.42 -6.30 -3.38
N PHE A 60 -3.32 -6.82 -2.84
CA PHE A 60 -3.25 -8.20 -2.36
C PHE A 60 -3.42 -8.23 -0.84
N TYR A 61 -4.36 -9.04 -0.35
CA TYR A 61 -4.64 -9.17 1.07
C TYR A 61 -5.08 -10.60 1.41
N LYS A 62 -4.48 -11.21 2.45
CA LYS A 62 -4.80 -12.56 2.94
C LYS A 62 -4.92 -13.66 1.84
N GLY A 63 -4.09 -13.60 0.81
CA GLY A 63 -4.10 -14.61 -0.26
C GLY A 63 -5.06 -14.34 -1.42
N VAL A 64 -5.80 -13.22 -1.38
CA VAL A 64 -6.76 -12.81 -2.42
C VAL A 64 -6.31 -11.48 -3.03
N TYR A 65 -6.44 -11.36 -4.35
CA TYR A 65 -6.31 -10.09 -5.05
C TYR A 65 -7.67 -9.42 -5.17
N TYR A 66 -7.78 -8.24 -4.55
CA TYR A 66 -8.96 -7.40 -4.62
C TYR A 66 -8.74 -6.29 -5.65
N GLN A 67 -9.79 -5.93 -6.36
CA GLN A 67 -9.80 -4.80 -7.29
C GLN A 67 -11.06 -3.93 -7.08
N ILE A 68 -11.01 -2.70 -7.60
CA ILE A 68 -12.20 -1.84 -7.64
C ILE A 68 -13.33 -2.56 -8.41
N GLY A 69 -14.52 -2.53 -7.83
CA GLY A 69 -15.71 -3.18 -8.36
C GLY A 69 -16.04 -4.52 -7.69
N ASP A 70 -15.07 -5.16 -7.04
CA ASP A 70 -15.30 -6.42 -6.31
C ASP A 70 -16.35 -6.25 -5.22
N VAL A 71 -17.14 -7.29 -5.01
CA VAL A 71 -18.12 -7.37 -3.94
C VAL A 71 -17.50 -8.06 -2.73
N VAL A 72 -17.72 -7.46 -1.57
CA VAL A 72 -17.31 -7.98 -0.27
C VAL A 72 -18.49 -8.07 0.68
N SER A 73 -18.37 -8.97 1.66
CA SER A 73 -19.25 -9.03 2.81
C SER A 73 -18.58 -8.40 4.03
N VAL A 74 -19.42 -7.79 4.88
CA VAL A 74 -19.05 -7.18 6.16
C VAL A 74 -20.04 -7.70 7.20
N VAL A 75 -19.52 -8.23 8.29
CA VAL A 75 -20.36 -8.64 9.43
C VAL A 75 -20.41 -7.48 10.42
N ASP A 76 -21.62 -7.03 10.77
CA ASP A 76 -21.79 -6.02 11.82
C ASP A 76 -21.64 -6.67 13.19
N GLU A 77 -20.84 -6.05 14.06
CA GLU A 77 -20.59 -6.52 15.43
C GLU A 77 -21.84 -6.41 16.32
N GLN A 78 -22.77 -5.50 16.01
CA GLN A 78 -23.94 -5.25 16.86
C GLN A 78 -25.04 -6.29 16.68
N ASP A 79 -25.33 -6.67 15.44
CA ASP A 79 -26.42 -7.58 15.11
C ASP A 79 -25.94 -8.95 14.57
N GLY A 80 -24.64 -9.09 14.30
CA GLY A 80 -24.04 -10.31 13.75
C GLY A 80 -24.48 -10.63 12.33
N LYS A 81 -25.13 -9.70 11.63
CA LYS A 81 -25.64 -9.92 10.27
C LYS A 81 -24.59 -9.54 9.24
N MET A 82 -24.70 -10.22 8.10
CA MET A 82 -23.83 -10.00 6.97
C MET A 82 -24.47 -8.99 6.00
N TYR A 83 -23.70 -7.95 5.71
CA TYR A 83 -24.02 -6.89 4.76
C TYR A 83 -23.07 -7.00 3.58
N TYR A 84 -23.53 -6.56 2.40
CA TYR A 84 -22.72 -6.58 1.20
C TYR A 84 -22.39 -5.17 0.75
N ALA A 85 -21.20 -5.00 0.18
CA ALA A 85 -20.75 -3.74 -0.35
C ALA A 85 -19.88 -3.96 -1.59
N GLN A 86 -19.87 -2.96 -2.47
CA GLN A 86 -18.95 -2.88 -3.59
C GLN A 86 -17.73 -2.05 -3.19
N ILE A 87 -16.54 -2.53 -3.55
CA ILE A 87 -15.30 -1.77 -3.38
C ILE A 87 -15.21 -0.67 -4.43
N ARG A 88 -14.97 0.56 -3.98
CA ARG A 88 -14.80 1.73 -4.85
C ARG A 88 -13.35 2.19 -4.98
N GLY A 89 -12.49 1.81 -4.03
CA GLY A 89 -11.08 2.18 -4.01
C GLY A 89 -10.36 1.62 -2.81
N PHE A 90 -9.03 1.64 -2.85
CA PHE A 90 -8.19 1.21 -1.73
C PHE A 90 -7.33 2.35 -1.23
N ILE A 91 -7.04 2.29 0.07
CA ILE A 91 -6.21 3.22 0.79
C ILE A 91 -5.23 2.43 1.65
N GLN A 92 -3.97 2.81 1.61
CA GLN A 92 -2.94 2.33 2.52
C GLN A 92 -2.36 3.50 3.32
N ASP A 93 -2.32 3.32 4.64
CA ASP A 93 -1.76 4.31 5.55
C ASP A 93 -0.23 4.20 5.69
N GLN A 94 0.36 5.06 6.52
CA GLN A 94 1.80 5.07 6.79
C GLN A 94 2.31 3.82 7.53
N TYR A 95 1.43 3.07 8.17
CA TYR A 95 1.74 1.83 8.88
C TYR A 95 1.50 0.59 8.01
N CYS A 96 1.23 0.80 6.71
CA CYS A 96 0.89 -0.24 5.75
C CYS A 96 -0.44 -0.96 6.04
N GLU A 97 -1.28 -0.40 6.90
CA GLU A 97 -2.67 -0.82 7.11
C GLU A 97 -3.46 -0.53 5.83
N LYS A 98 -4.20 -1.55 5.36
CA LYS A 98 -4.98 -1.49 4.12
C LYS A 98 -6.45 -1.36 4.48
N SER A 99 -7.10 -0.40 3.84
CA SER A 99 -8.52 -0.13 3.97
C SER A 99 -9.15 0.03 2.59
N ALA A 100 -10.44 -0.29 2.47
CA ALA A 100 -11.21 -0.09 1.26
C ALA A 100 -12.31 0.95 1.49
N VAL A 101 -12.57 1.74 0.45
CA VAL A 101 -13.73 2.63 0.38
C VAL A 101 -14.87 1.85 -0.22
N LEU A 102 -16.06 1.92 0.40
CA LEU A 102 -17.18 1.04 0.09
C LEU A 102 -18.40 1.83 -0.37
N THR A 103 -19.20 1.19 -1.21
CA THR A 103 -20.59 1.57 -1.48
C THR A 103 -21.47 0.41 -1.06
N TRP A 104 -22.39 0.65 -0.12
CA TRP A 104 -23.25 -0.40 0.42
C TRP A 104 -24.22 -0.93 -0.63
N LEU A 105 -24.57 -2.21 -0.54
CA LEU A 105 -25.58 -2.85 -1.39
C LEU A 105 -26.81 -3.18 -0.54
N ILE A 106 -27.98 -2.75 -1.02
CA ILE A 106 -29.25 -2.96 -0.32
C ILE A 106 -29.98 -4.14 -0.96
N PRO A 107 -30.37 -5.16 -0.18
CA PRO A 107 -31.16 -6.27 -0.71
C PRO A 107 -32.57 -5.79 -1.08
N THR A 108 -33.05 -6.21 -2.25
CA THR A 108 -34.47 -6.08 -2.61
C THR A 108 -35.31 -7.24 -2.07
N GLN A 109 -36.63 -7.16 -2.21
CA GLN A 109 -37.56 -8.24 -1.84
C GLN A 109 -37.28 -9.57 -2.58
N ALA A 110 -36.61 -9.52 -3.73
CA ALA A 110 -36.23 -10.70 -4.50
C ALA A 110 -34.92 -11.35 -4.01
N SER A 111 -34.23 -10.75 -3.04
CA SER A 111 -32.91 -11.22 -2.62
C SER A 111 -32.99 -12.52 -1.82
N PRO A 112 -32.22 -13.55 -2.20
CA PRO A 112 -32.11 -14.76 -1.41
C PRO A 112 -31.47 -14.44 -0.05
N LYS A 113 -31.87 -15.17 1.00
CA LYS A 113 -31.34 -14.97 2.37
C LYS A 113 -30.02 -15.70 2.60
N ASP A 114 -29.80 -16.80 1.89
CA ASP A 114 -28.70 -17.74 2.17
C ASP A 114 -27.50 -17.55 1.21
N CYS A 115 -27.66 -16.79 0.14
CA CYS A 115 -26.61 -16.54 -0.85
C CYS A 115 -26.65 -15.10 -1.35
N PHE A 116 -25.53 -14.67 -1.93
CA PHE A 116 -25.45 -13.38 -2.61
C PHE A 116 -25.79 -13.53 -4.09
N ASP A 117 -26.75 -12.75 -4.58
CA ASP A 117 -27.04 -12.58 -6.00
C ASP A 117 -26.96 -11.11 -6.37
N ALA A 118 -25.96 -10.72 -7.16
CA ALA A 118 -25.75 -9.32 -7.52
C ALA A 118 -26.96 -8.69 -8.24
N ALA A 119 -27.77 -9.48 -8.95
CA ALA A 119 -28.94 -8.96 -9.68
C ALA A 119 -30.10 -8.57 -8.77
N SER A 120 -30.15 -9.10 -7.54
CA SER A 120 -31.22 -8.82 -6.58
C SER A 120 -30.90 -7.63 -5.67
N TYR A 121 -29.71 -7.05 -5.76
CA TYR A 121 -29.27 -5.92 -4.93
C TYR A 121 -29.29 -4.61 -5.71
N ILE A 122 -29.48 -3.51 -4.99
CA ILE A 122 -29.40 -2.15 -5.54
C ILE A 122 -28.32 -1.35 -4.81
N ILE A 123 -27.82 -0.32 -5.49
CA ILE A 123 -26.83 0.59 -4.91
C ILE A 123 -27.42 1.34 -3.70
N GLY A 124 -26.68 1.32 -2.60
CA GLY A 124 -27.00 2.00 -1.36
C GLY A 124 -26.12 3.23 -1.12
N PRO A 125 -26.09 3.73 0.12
CA PRO A 125 -25.24 4.87 0.49
C PRO A 125 -23.74 4.56 0.36
N GLU A 126 -22.96 5.60 0.13
CA GLU A 126 -21.50 5.52 0.21
C GLU A 126 -21.05 5.53 1.67
N GLU A 127 -20.02 4.76 1.98
CA GLU A 127 -19.38 4.79 3.29
C GLU A 127 -18.48 6.04 3.40
N ASP A 128 -18.64 6.81 4.47
CA ASP A 128 -17.88 8.05 4.69
C ASP A 128 -16.39 7.78 4.98
N LEU A 129 -16.09 6.68 5.67
CA LEU A 129 -14.74 6.34 6.12
C LEU A 129 -14.26 5.00 5.54
N PRO A 130 -13.00 4.91 5.10
CA PRO A 130 -12.44 3.64 4.63
C PRO A 130 -12.53 2.55 5.70
N ARG A 131 -13.05 1.39 5.33
CA ARG A 131 -13.14 0.22 6.23
C ARG A 131 -11.87 -0.61 6.10
N LYS A 132 -11.29 -1.03 7.22
CA LYS A 132 -10.10 -1.90 7.21
C LYS A 132 -10.39 -3.20 6.48
N MET A 133 -9.43 -3.67 5.69
CA MET A 133 -9.54 -4.93 4.95
C MET A 133 -9.73 -6.16 5.86
N GLU A 134 -9.38 -6.04 7.15
CA GLU A 134 -9.55 -7.14 8.10
C GLU A 134 -11.00 -7.55 8.35
N TYR A 135 -11.95 -6.62 8.16
CA TYR A 135 -13.39 -6.84 8.32
C TYR A 135 -14.11 -7.19 7.01
N LEU A 136 -13.37 -7.33 5.91
CA LEU A 136 -13.93 -7.57 4.59
C LEU A 136 -13.65 -9.00 4.17
N GLU A 137 -14.68 -9.73 3.80
CA GLU A 137 -14.57 -11.05 3.20
C GLU A 137 -14.91 -10.98 1.70
N PHE A 138 -14.12 -11.67 0.89
CA PHE A 138 -14.31 -11.67 -0.56
C PHE A 138 -15.55 -12.49 -0.94
N VAL A 139 -16.42 -11.93 -1.78
CA VAL A 139 -17.63 -12.62 -2.28
C VAL A 139 -17.47 -12.96 -3.76
N CYS A 140 -17.31 -11.95 -4.62
CA CYS A 140 -17.13 -12.18 -6.06
C CYS A 140 -16.47 -10.98 -6.75
N HIS A 141 -15.93 -11.25 -7.95
CA HIS A 141 -15.48 -10.20 -8.86
C HIS A 141 -16.67 -9.60 -9.60
N ALA A 142 -16.72 -8.27 -9.66
CA ALA A 142 -17.71 -7.54 -10.44
C ALA A 142 -17.10 -6.28 -11.08
N PRO A 143 -17.58 -5.87 -12.26
CA PRO A 143 -17.21 -4.58 -12.85
C PRO A 143 -17.52 -3.41 -11.91
N SER A 144 -16.69 -2.36 -11.92
CA SER A 144 -16.92 -1.14 -11.12
C SER A 144 -18.23 -0.43 -11.47
N GLU A 145 -18.76 -0.71 -12.65
CA GLU A 145 -19.96 -0.07 -13.20
C GLU A 145 -21.20 -0.98 -13.09
N TYR A 146 -21.07 -2.17 -12.50
CA TYR A 146 -22.12 -3.19 -12.50
C TYR A 146 -23.47 -2.67 -11.96
N PHE A 147 -23.44 -1.93 -10.85
CA PHE A 147 -24.63 -1.39 -10.21
C PHE A 147 -25.03 0.01 -10.71
N LYS A 148 -24.29 0.58 -11.67
CA LYS A 148 -24.60 1.91 -12.20
C LYS A 148 -25.64 1.82 -13.31
N SER A 149 -26.47 2.86 -13.40
CA SER A 149 -27.51 2.91 -14.43
C SER A 149 -26.89 2.99 -15.84
N ARG A 150 -27.31 2.07 -16.72
CA ARG A 150 -26.95 2.09 -18.14
C ARG A 150 -27.64 3.22 -18.92
N SER A 151 -28.71 3.79 -18.38
CA SER A 151 -29.45 4.91 -18.99
C SER A 151 -28.95 6.28 -18.54
N SER A 152 -27.83 6.33 -17.81
CA SER A 152 -27.22 7.58 -17.39
C SER A 152 -26.83 8.43 -18.61
N PRO A 153 -27.09 9.76 -18.60
CA PRO A 153 -26.64 10.66 -19.67
C PRO A 153 -25.11 10.73 -19.78
N PHE A 154 -24.40 10.30 -18.74
CA PHE A 154 -22.96 10.11 -18.75
C PHE A 154 -22.65 8.62 -18.95
N PRO A 155 -21.97 8.25 -20.05
CA PRO A 155 -21.60 6.86 -20.30
C PRO A 155 -20.68 6.36 -19.18
N THR A 156 -21.15 5.33 -18.49
CA THR A 156 -20.39 4.61 -17.46
C THR A 156 -19.42 3.60 -18.06
N VAL A 157 -19.49 3.36 -19.37
CA VAL A 157 -18.59 2.42 -20.07
C VAL A 157 -17.14 2.90 -19.94
N PRO A 158 -16.23 2.07 -19.40
CA PRO A 158 -14.83 2.44 -19.26
C PRO A 158 -14.22 2.85 -20.61
N THR A 159 -13.48 3.96 -20.63
CA THR A 159 -12.81 4.47 -21.85
C THR A 159 -11.66 3.57 -22.33
N ARG A 160 -11.23 2.63 -21.49
CA ARG A 160 -10.22 1.63 -21.78
C ARG A 160 -10.85 0.24 -21.58
N PRO A 161 -10.42 -0.78 -22.34
CA PRO A 161 -10.79 -2.16 -22.03
C PRO A 161 -10.45 -2.42 -20.56
N GLU A 162 -11.38 -2.99 -19.78
CA GLU A 162 -11.07 -3.41 -18.43
C GLU A 162 -9.80 -4.29 -18.50
N LYS A 163 -8.78 -3.93 -17.71
CA LYS A 163 -7.68 -4.86 -17.47
C LYS A 163 -8.36 -6.10 -16.91
N GLY A 164 -8.29 -7.22 -17.64
CA GLY A 164 -8.98 -8.44 -17.23
C GLY A 164 -8.73 -8.74 -15.75
N TYR A 165 -9.74 -9.28 -15.08
CA TYR A 165 -9.67 -9.55 -13.64
C TYR A 165 -8.39 -10.30 -13.28
N ILE A 166 -7.73 -9.87 -12.20
CA ILE A 166 -6.50 -10.50 -11.73
C ILE A 166 -6.85 -11.87 -11.13
N TRP A 167 -6.96 -12.89 -11.98
CA TRP A 167 -7.23 -14.26 -11.57
C TRP A 167 -5.92 -14.90 -11.10
N THR A 168 -5.64 -14.81 -9.81
CA THR A 168 -4.52 -15.56 -9.20
C THR A 168 -5.06 -16.29 -7.97
N HIS A 169 -5.67 -17.45 -8.20
CA HIS A 169 -5.81 -18.43 -7.13
C HIS A 169 -4.40 -18.89 -6.76
N VAL A 170 -3.95 -18.55 -5.56
CA VAL A 170 -2.80 -19.23 -4.95
C VAL A 170 -3.34 -20.53 -4.34
N GLY A 171 -3.46 -21.55 -5.18
CA GLY A 171 -3.96 -22.89 -4.84
C GLY A 171 -3.76 -23.87 -6.00
N PRO A 172 -3.80 -25.19 -5.78
CA PRO A 172 -3.61 -26.17 -6.85
C PRO A 172 -4.68 -25.97 -7.92
N THR A 173 -4.26 -25.55 -9.10
CA THR A 173 -5.12 -25.33 -10.27
C THR A 173 -5.64 -26.68 -10.76
N PRO A 174 -6.96 -26.92 -10.82
CA PRO A 174 -7.47 -28.07 -11.56
C PRO A 174 -7.16 -27.85 -13.03
N ALA A 175 -6.44 -28.80 -13.63
CA ALA A 175 -6.10 -28.77 -15.04
C ALA A 175 -7.38 -28.69 -15.89
N ILE A 176 -7.56 -27.58 -16.60
CA ILE A 176 -8.67 -27.40 -17.54
C ILE A 176 -8.44 -28.39 -18.69
N SER A 177 -9.20 -29.49 -18.70
CA SER A 177 -9.27 -30.37 -19.88
C SER A 177 -10.13 -29.68 -20.93
N ILE A 178 -9.48 -29.01 -21.88
CA ILE A 178 -10.13 -28.52 -23.08
C ILE A 178 -10.53 -29.76 -23.90
N LYS A 179 -11.80 -30.16 -23.83
CA LYS A 179 -12.38 -31.07 -24.81
C LYS A 179 -12.80 -30.24 -26.02
N GLU A 180 -11.96 -30.27 -27.06
CA GLU A 180 -12.33 -29.79 -28.39
C GLU A 180 -13.58 -30.56 -28.86
N THR A 181 -14.71 -29.86 -28.98
CA THR A 181 -15.87 -30.37 -29.70
C THR A 181 -15.81 -29.74 -31.09
N VAL A 182 -15.19 -30.43 -32.03
CA VAL A 182 -15.25 -30.08 -33.46
C VAL A 182 -16.65 -30.44 -33.96
N THR A 183 -17.43 -29.40 -34.26
CA THR A 183 -18.69 -29.49 -34.99
C THR A 183 -18.40 -29.89 -36.44
N ASN A 184 -18.83 -31.08 -36.86
CA ASN A 184 -18.98 -31.41 -38.27
C ASN A 184 -20.40 -31.11 -38.71
N ASN A 185 -20.52 -30.15 -39.62
CA ASN A 185 -21.73 -29.93 -40.42
C ASN A 185 -21.96 -31.11 -41.37
N LEU A 186 -23.21 -31.57 -41.47
CA LEU A 186 -23.80 -32.08 -42.70
C LEU A 186 -25.27 -31.67 -42.76
#